data_AF-A0A9X2F8Q6-F1
#
_entry.id   AF-A0A9X2F8Q6-F1
#
_cell.length_a   1.000
_cell.length_b   1.000
_cell.length_c   1.000
_cell.angle_alpha   90.00
_cell.angle_beta   90.00
_cell.angle_gamma   90.00
#
_symmetry.space_group_name_H-M   'P 1'
#
loop_
_entity.id
_entity.type
_entity.pdbx_description
1 polymer ?
#
loop_
_entity_poly.entity_id
_entity_poly.type
_entity_poly.pdbx_seq_one_letter_code
_entity_poly.pdbx_strand_id
1 'polypeptide(L)'
;MIEQKLLSLVLTFLGTVLFIAGIYSFRALRRLDPPAESLEKDTFRSSISLAFATGERSPEFRRRQRQTVLYFSAAILLLYVGRFVVLSATQ
;
A
#
# COMPACT_ATOMS: atom_id res chain seq x y z
N MET A 1 21.07 -15.09 16.09
CA MET A 1 19.72 -15.73 15.93
C MET A 1 18.59 -14.97 16.63
N ILE A 2 18.63 -14.68 17.94
CA ILE A 2 17.50 -14.01 18.64
C ILE A 2 17.25 -12.60 18.08
N GLU A 3 18.31 -11.80 17.88
CA GLU A 3 18.23 -10.43 17.35
C GLU A 3 17.67 -10.38 15.92
N GLN A 4 18.04 -11.33 15.06
CA GLN A 4 17.51 -11.43 13.69
C GLN A 4 16.02 -11.80 13.66
N LYS A 5 15.58 -12.69 14.55
CA LYS A 5 14.16 -13.02 14.71
C LYS A 5 13.35 -11.82 15.19
N LEU A 6 13.87 -11.06 16.15
CA LEU A 6 13.24 -9.84 16.65
C LEU A 6 13.17 -8.77 15.55
N LEU A 7 14.26 -8.56 14.80
CA LEU A 7 14.30 -7.62 13.68
C LEU A 7 13.26 -7.98 12.61
N SER A 8 13.20 -9.26 12.21
CA SER A 8 12.18 -9.72 11.27
C SER A 8 10.76 -9.47 11.79
N LEU A 9 10.50 -9.71 13.08
CA LEU A 9 9.20 -9.49 13.69
C LEU A 9 8.82 -8.00 13.63
N VAL A 10 9.74 -7.11 14.00
CA VAL A 10 9.53 -5.65 13.95
C VAL A 10 9.26 -5.19 12.51
N LEU A 11 10.07 -5.63 11.54
CA LEU A 11 9.86 -5.29 10.13
C LEU A 11 8.51 -5.79 9.60
N THR A 12 8.11 -6.99 9.99
CA THR A 12 6.82 -7.58 9.60
C THR A 12 5.65 -6.81 10.22
N PHE A 13 5.77 -6.45 11.50
CA PHE A 13 4.77 -5.65 12.20
C PHE A 13 4.63 -4.26 11.57
N LEU A 14 5.74 -3.55 11.35
CA LEU A 14 5.73 -2.25 10.68
C LEU A 14 5.16 -2.33 9.27
N GLY A 15 5.55 -3.35 8.48
CA GLY A 15 5.00 -3.58 7.16
C GLY A 15 3.48 -3.81 7.18
N THR A 16 2.98 -4.55 8.16
CA THR A 16 1.54 -4.80 8.34
C THR A 16 0.78 -3.52 8.71
N VAL A 17 1.32 -2.72 9.64
CA VAL A 17 0.73 -1.43 10.03
C VAL A 17 0.68 -0.46 8.83
N LEU A 18 1.76 -0.38 8.05
CA LEU A 18 1.78 0.43 6.83
C LEU A 18 0.81 -0.08 5.78
N PHE A 19 0.63 -1.40 5.64
CA PHE A 19 -0.34 -1.98 4.73
C PHE A 19 -1.77 -1.57 5.11
N ILE A 20 -2.11 -1.65 6.40
CA ILE A 20 -3.40 -1.19 6.93
C ILE A 20 -3.58 0.32 6.67
N ALA A 21 -2.55 1.14 6.93
CA ALA A 21 -2.58 2.57 6.63
C ALA A 21 -2.80 2.84 5.12
N GLY A 22 -2.20 2.03 4.26
CA GLY A 22 -2.43 2.02 2.81
C GLY A 22 -3.90 1.77 2.46
N ILE A 23 -4.56 0.79 3.09
CA ILE A 23 -5.99 0.52 2.89
C ILE A 23 -6.85 1.72 3.29
N TYR A 24 -6.57 2.35 4.44
CA TYR A 24 -7.32 3.54 4.87
C TYR A 24 -7.10 4.72 3.92
N SER A 25 -5.87 4.95 3.47
CA SER A 25 -5.53 5.98 2.49
C SER A 25 -6.24 5.73 1.16
N PHE A 26 -6.28 4.48 0.71
CA PHE A 26 -6.98 4.07 -0.50
C PHE A 26 -8.51 4.25 -0.41
N ARG A 27 -9.11 3.93 0.73
CA ARG A 27 -10.53 4.21 0.99
C ARG A 27 -10.82 5.71 0.96
N ALA A 28 -9.94 6.54 1.51
CA ALA A 28 -10.06 8.00 1.44
C ALA A 28 -9.90 8.51 -0.01
N LEU A 29 -8.96 7.95 -0.78
CA LEU A 29 -8.78 8.25 -2.19
C LEU A 29 -10.05 7.94 -3.01
N ARG A 30 -10.67 6.78 -2.76
CA ARG A 30 -11.96 6.40 -3.37
C ARG A 30 -13.09 7.39 -3.07
N ARG A 31 -13.10 8.03 -1.90
CA ARG A 31 -14.11 9.05 -1.56
C ARG A 31 -13.89 10.37 -2.28
N LEU A 32 -12.65 10.64 -2.73
CA LEU A 32 -12.30 11.83 -3.50
C LEU A 32 -12.53 11.64 -5.00
N ASP A 33 -12.80 10.42 -5.45
CA ASP A 33 -13.19 10.15 -6.82
C ASP A 33 -14.68 10.53 -6.99
N PRO A 34 -15.03 11.51 -7.83
CA PRO A 34 -16.43 11.80 -8.12
C PRO A 34 -17.12 10.50 -8.62
N PRO A 35 -18.40 10.27 -8.25
CA PRO A 35 -19.14 9.12 -8.75
C PRO A 35 -19.16 9.20 -10.27
N ALA A 36 -18.36 8.35 -10.93
CA ALA A 36 -18.42 8.21 -12.37
C ALA A 36 -19.81 7.65 -12.70
N GLU A 37 -20.63 8.43 -13.41
CA GLU A 37 -22.01 8.10 -13.80
C GLU A 37 -22.13 6.80 -14.65
N SER A 38 -21.06 6.02 -14.86
CA SER A 38 -21.08 4.89 -15.82
C SER A 38 -20.17 3.69 -15.52
N LEU A 39 -19.55 3.56 -14.34
CA LEU A 39 -18.56 2.49 -14.10
C LEU A 39 -18.96 1.50 -13.00
N GLU A 40 -20.14 0.91 -13.17
CA GLU A 40 -20.59 -0.26 -12.41
C GLU A 40 -19.89 -1.57 -12.85
N LYS A 41 -18.98 -1.55 -13.84
CA LYS A 41 -18.54 -2.79 -14.50
C LYS A 41 -17.23 -3.45 -14.08
N ASP A 42 -16.41 -2.89 -13.20
CA ASP A 42 -15.20 -3.61 -12.75
C ASP A 42 -14.62 -3.09 -11.42
N THR A 43 -15.07 -3.64 -10.29
CA THR A 43 -14.59 -3.24 -8.95
C THR A 43 -13.10 -3.51 -8.72
N PHE A 44 -12.52 -4.53 -9.39
CA PHE A 44 -11.09 -4.86 -9.30
C PHE A 44 -10.24 -3.96 -10.22
N ARG A 45 -10.68 -3.74 -11.46
CA ARG A 45 -10.03 -2.84 -12.42
C ARG A 45 -10.11 -1.39 -11.96
N SER A 46 -11.19 -0.98 -11.29
CA SER A 46 -11.32 0.36 -10.67
C SER A 46 -10.32 0.57 -9.55
N SER A 47 -9.95 -0.48 -8.81
CA SER A 47 -9.08 -0.31 -7.65
C SER A 47 -7.61 -0.07 -8.03
N ILE A 48 -7.09 -0.85 -8.97
CA ILE A 48 -5.75 -0.64 -9.52
C ILE A 48 -5.71 0.64 -10.36
N SER A 49 -6.75 0.88 -11.19
CA SER A 49 -6.80 2.10 -12.00
C SER A 49 -6.88 3.38 -11.17
N LEU A 50 -7.50 3.39 -9.99
CA LEU A 50 -7.47 4.54 -9.06
C LEU A 50 -6.06 4.80 -8.51
N ALA A 51 -5.34 3.75 -8.14
CA ALA A 51 -3.99 3.87 -7.59
C ALA A 51 -2.98 4.38 -8.65
N PHE A 52 -3.21 4.05 -9.92
CA PHE A 52 -2.34 4.42 -11.05
C PHE A 52 -3.01 5.37 -12.06
N ALA A 53 -4.08 6.06 -11.67
CA ALA A 53 -4.78 7.00 -12.53
C ALA A 53 -3.82 8.13 -12.95
N THR A 54 -3.67 8.34 -14.25
CA THR A 54 -2.82 9.39 -14.85
C THR A 54 -3.63 10.57 -15.41
N GLY A 55 -4.96 10.51 -15.37
CA GLY A 55 -5.86 11.56 -15.87
C GLY A 55 -5.82 12.86 -15.06
N GLU A 56 -6.44 13.92 -15.59
CA GLU A 56 -6.57 15.20 -14.89
C GLU A 56 -7.45 15.05 -13.63
N ARG A 57 -6.79 14.98 -12.47
CA ARG A 57 -7.42 14.91 -11.14
C ARG A 57 -6.96 16.08 -10.27
N SER A 58 -7.75 16.38 -9.25
CA SER A 58 -7.46 17.44 -8.28
C SER A 58 -6.10 17.24 -7.60
N PRO A 59 -5.41 18.32 -7.18
CA PRO A 59 -4.13 18.21 -6.46
C PRO A 59 -4.23 17.35 -5.19
N GLU A 60 -5.36 17.41 -4.49
CA GLU A 60 -5.62 16.60 -3.29
C GLU A 60 -5.71 15.10 -3.62
N PHE A 61 -6.39 14.74 -4.71
CA PHE A 61 -6.43 13.36 -5.19
C PHE A 61 -5.03 12.84 -5.48
N ARG A 62 -4.21 13.60 -6.23
CA ARG A 62 -2.82 13.20 -6.55
C ARG A 62 -1.95 13.05 -5.30
N ARG A 63 -2.12 13.92 -4.31
CA ARG A 63 -1.40 13.82 -3.03
C ARG A 63 -1.78 12.54 -2.29
N ARG A 64 -3.08 12.23 -2.18
CA ARG A 64 -3.59 11.01 -1.53
C ARG A 64 -3.20 9.75 -2.30
N GLN A 65 -3.19 9.80 -3.62
CA GLN A 65 -2.75 8.71 -4.51
C GLN A 65 -1.28 8.38 -4.25
N ARG A 66 -0.39 9.38 -4.30
CA ARG A 66 1.04 9.20 -3.99
C ARG A 66 1.26 8.64 -2.59
N GLN A 67 0.52 9.16 -1.60
CA GLN A 67 0.59 8.67 -0.22
C GLN A 67 0.14 7.20 -0.12
N THR A 68 -0.94 6.84 -0.80
CA THR A 68 -1.46 5.47 -0.83
C THR A 68 -0.44 4.50 -1.46
N VAL A 69 0.13 4.88 -2.61
CA VAL A 69 1.19 4.11 -3.28
C VAL A 69 2.40 3.96 -2.36
N LEU A 70 2.84 5.04 -1.71
CA LEU A 70 3.97 5.01 -0.79
C LEU A 70 3.74 4.06 0.38
N TYR A 71 2.54 4.04 0.98
CA TYR A 71 2.21 3.10 2.05
C TYR A 71 2.28 1.65 1.59
N PHE A 72 1.68 1.32 0.45
CA PHE A 72 1.72 -0.05 -0.08
C PHE A 72 3.14 -0.47 -0.47
N SER A 73 3.89 0.39 -1.16
CA SER A 73 5.27 0.11 -1.55
C SER A 73 6.18 -0.06 -0.34
N ALA A 74 6.09 0.81 0.67
CA ALA A 74 6.87 0.69 1.89
C ALA A 74 6.48 -0.57 2.69
N ALA A 75 5.20 -0.90 2.76
CA ALA A 75 4.72 -2.13 3.40
C ALA A 75 5.32 -3.39 2.75
N ILE A 76 5.24 -3.50 1.42
CA ILE A 76 5.80 -4.63 0.68
C ILE A 76 7.32 -4.70 0.87
N LEU A 77 8.01 -3.57 0.80
CA LEU A 77 9.46 -3.51 0.99
C LEU A 77 9.86 -4.01 2.39
N LEU A 78 9.19 -3.55 3.46
CA LEU A 78 9.47 -3.98 4.82
C LEU A 78 9.18 -5.47 5.04
N LEU A 79 8.08 -5.98 4.49
CA LEU A 79 7.75 -7.40 4.54
C LEU A 79 8.78 -8.26 3.78
N TYR A 80 9.23 -7.78 2.62
CA TYR A 80 10.25 -8.44 1.83
C TYR A 80 11.60 -8.48 2.56
N VAL A 81 12.04 -7.35 3.11
CA VAL A 81 13.29 -7.28 3.90
C VAL A 81 13.18 -8.14 5.16
N GLY A 82 12.04 -8.10 5.87
CA GLY A 82 11.80 -8.98 7.02
C GLY A 82 11.94 -10.45 6.66
N ARG A 83 11.33 -10.88 5.54
CA ARG A 83 11.48 -12.24 5.02
C ARG A 83 12.92 -12.57 4.67
N PHE A 84 13.64 -11.66 4.02
CA PHE A 84 15.03 -11.86 3.65
C PHE A 84 15.93 -12.05 4.88
N VAL A 85 15.72 -11.23 5.93
CA VAL A 85 16.44 -11.36 7.22
C VAL A 85 16.26 -12.75 7.83
N VAL A 86 15.06 -13.34 7.75
CA VAL A 86 14.82 -14.71 8.23
C VAL A 86 15.60 -15.72 7.39
N LEU A 87 15.52 -15.62 6.06
CA LEU A 87 16.16 -16.57 5.14
C LEU A 87 17.69 -16.52 5.26
N SER A 88 18.28 -15.34 5.36
CA SER A 88 19.72 -15.16 5.56
C SER A 88 20.20 -15.60 6.94
N ALA A 89 19.32 -15.63 7.95
CA ALA A 89 19.65 -16.14 9.28
C ALA A 89 19.57 -17.67 9.38
N THR A 90 18.99 -18.34 8.38
CA THR A 90 18.83 -19.80 8.31
C THR A 90 19.83 -20.49 7.39
N GLN A 91 20.60 -19.73 6.60
CA GLN A 91 21.73 -20.20 5.79
C GLN A 91 23.04 -20.04 6.58
#